data_AF-A0A8J7HX60-F1
#
_entry.id   AF-A0A8J7HX60-F1
#
_cell.length_a   1.000
_cell.length_b   1.000
_cell.length_c   1.000
_cell.angle_alpha   90.00
_cell.angle_beta   90.00
_cell.angle_gamma   90.00
#
_symmetry.space_group_name_H-M   'P 1'
#
loop_
_entity.id
_entity.type
_entity.pdbx_description
1 polymer ?
#
loop_
_entity_poly.entity_id
_entity_poly.type
_entity_poly.pdbx_seq_one_letter_code
_entity_poly.pdbx_strand_id
1 'polypeptide(L)'
;MFDNIMMGANCSQNKLVDEARTNTLQILPTSERQVRPLVKLKPTQQQEVWLLAVEEAGGKVPTSKIVLEIVQRVIEPTQIPNTYQLGEICQIQALDNPQLKGLSGCWAIVSAVNDLNCAVKMWNGEYTVALKHLKSCKYLPAECEQMRLLCERINRVYSTELEESVQKFLESLGKLNSSYLTVLEEKLLSVLESEIRV
;
A
#
# COMPACT_ATOMS: atom_id res chain seq x y z
N MET A 1 -29.79 31.29 73.62
CA MET A 1 -29.29 29.91 73.49
C MET A 1 -29.21 29.63 71.99
N PHE A 2 -28.07 29.97 71.40
CA PHE A 2 -27.78 29.76 69.99
C PHE A 2 -26.89 28.54 69.89
N ASP A 3 -27.15 27.65 68.94
CA ASP A 3 -26.12 26.83 68.32
C ASP A 3 -26.52 26.38 66.92
N ASN A 4 -25.48 26.27 66.09
CA ASN A 4 -25.34 25.55 64.82
C ASN A 4 -25.73 26.22 63.49
N ILE A 5 -24.87 27.16 63.10
CA ILE A 5 -23.96 27.12 61.93
C ILE A 5 -24.02 25.82 61.07
N MET A 6 -24.24 25.94 59.74
CA MET A 6 -23.21 25.74 58.69
C MET A 6 -23.78 25.59 57.26
N MET A 7 -23.23 26.44 56.38
CA MET A 7 -22.88 26.32 54.95
C MET A 7 -23.58 25.25 54.09
N GLY A 8 -24.13 25.54 52.90
CA GLY A 8 -23.70 26.51 51.88
C GLY A 8 -22.90 25.80 50.78
N ALA A 9 -23.47 25.63 49.58
CA ALA A 9 -22.78 25.70 48.27
C ALA A 9 -23.70 25.33 47.07
N ASN A 10 -24.08 26.36 46.31
CA ASN A 10 -24.16 26.44 44.85
C ASN A 10 -24.51 25.19 44.00
N CYS A 11 -25.77 25.12 43.56
CA CYS A 11 -26.17 24.36 42.38
C CYS A 11 -25.72 25.06 41.10
N SER A 12 -24.72 24.52 40.41
CA SER A 12 -24.43 24.85 39.01
C SER A 12 -24.83 23.67 38.14
N GLN A 13 -25.87 23.85 37.32
CA GLN A 13 -26.36 22.85 36.38
C GLN A 13 -25.43 22.80 35.16
N ASN A 14 -24.48 21.87 35.15
CA ASN A 14 -23.84 21.44 33.90
C ASN A 14 -24.53 20.17 33.41
N LYS A 15 -25.31 20.33 32.34
CA LYS A 15 -25.86 19.24 31.52
C LYS A 15 -24.70 18.39 31.00
N LEU A 16 -24.46 17.25 31.65
CA LEU A 16 -23.60 16.22 31.08
C LEU A 16 -24.41 15.52 29.99
N VAL A 17 -23.92 15.67 28.76
CA VAL A 17 -24.39 14.96 27.58
C VAL A 17 -24.21 13.46 27.83
N ASP A 18 -25.33 12.78 27.86
CA ASP A 18 -25.48 11.34 28.00
C ASP A 18 -25.14 10.68 26.65
N GLU A 19 -23.87 10.41 26.42
CA GLU A 19 -23.43 9.48 25.37
C GLU A 19 -22.99 8.18 26.05
N ALA A 20 -23.87 7.18 25.94
CA ALA A 20 -23.69 5.83 26.43
C ALA A 20 -22.35 5.24 26.00
N ARG A 21 -21.36 5.22 26.90
CA ARG A 21 -20.25 4.27 26.85
C ARG A 21 -20.80 2.89 27.21
N THR A 22 -21.51 2.27 26.27
CA THR A 22 -21.89 0.87 26.38
C THR A 22 -20.63 0.04 26.63
N ASN A 23 -20.69 -0.85 27.62
CA ASN A 23 -19.60 -1.69 28.11
C ASN A 23 -19.03 -2.65 27.03
N THR A 24 -18.37 -2.14 25.99
CA THR A 24 -17.73 -2.95 24.94
C THR A 24 -16.64 -3.87 25.54
N LEU A 25 -16.04 -3.48 26.66
CA LEU A 25 -15.06 -4.26 27.42
C LEU A 25 -15.63 -5.54 28.07
N GLN A 26 -16.96 -5.69 28.19
CA GLN A 26 -17.58 -6.84 28.84
C GLN A 26 -18.12 -7.91 27.87
N ILE A 27 -18.11 -7.64 26.56
CA ILE A 27 -18.68 -8.57 25.58
C ILE A 27 -17.66 -9.66 25.29
N LEU A 28 -17.90 -10.87 25.78
CA LEU A 28 -17.01 -12.01 25.59
C LEU A 28 -17.40 -12.87 24.39
N PRO A 29 -16.45 -13.59 23.78
CA PRO A 29 -16.76 -14.57 22.75
C PRO A 29 -17.66 -15.68 23.28
N THR A 30 -18.66 -16.07 22.49
CA THR A 30 -19.61 -17.14 22.82
C THR A 30 -19.32 -18.43 22.07
N SER A 31 -18.46 -18.40 21.04
CA SER A 31 -18.12 -19.54 20.21
C SER A 31 -16.64 -19.59 19.84
N GLU A 32 -16.10 -20.81 19.80
CA GLU A 32 -14.75 -21.10 19.32
C GLU A 32 -14.49 -20.53 17.91
N ARG A 33 -15.52 -20.50 17.04
CA ARG A 33 -15.41 -19.97 15.68
C ARG A 33 -15.07 -18.47 15.63
N GLN A 34 -15.43 -17.71 16.67
CA GLN A 34 -15.12 -16.28 16.77
C GLN A 34 -13.67 -16.04 17.16
N VAL A 35 -13.11 -16.90 18.02
CA VAL A 35 -11.75 -16.73 18.56
C VAL A 35 -10.68 -17.38 17.69
N ARG A 36 -11.02 -18.42 16.91
CA ARG A 36 -10.07 -19.13 16.03
C ARG A 36 -9.28 -18.19 15.09
N PRO A 37 -9.87 -17.15 14.46
CA PRO A 37 -9.12 -16.19 13.65
C PRO A 37 -8.12 -15.34 14.45
N LEU A 38 -8.42 -15.04 15.72
CA LEU A 38 -7.59 -14.20 16.59
C LEU A 38 -6.31 -14.88 17.05
N VAL A 39 -6.27 -16.22 17.09
CA VAL A 39 -5.12 -17.01 17.58
C VAL A 39 -3.80 -16.66 16.87
N LYS A 40 -3.87 -16.13 15.65
CA LYS A 40 -2.70 -15.71 14.86
C LYS A 40 -2.07 -14.39 15.32
N LEU A 41 -2.76 -13.61 16.16
CA LEU A 41 -2.36 -12.28 16.62
C LEU A 41 -1.68 -12.34 18.00
N LYS A 42 -0.90 -11.31 18.36
CA LYS A 42 -0.36 -11.16 19.72
C LYS A 42 -1.49 -10.90 20.73
N PRO A 43 -1.36 -11.32 22.01
CA PRO A 43 -2.43 -11.17 23.01
C PRO A 43 -3.03 -9.77 23.15
N THR A 44 -2.22 -8.72 22.98
CA THR A 44 -2.67 -7.32 22.98
C THR A 44 -3.52 -6.99 21.76
N GLN A 45 -3.07 -7.39 20.57
CA GLN A 45 -3.79 -7.20 19.31
C GLN A 45 -5.11 -7.98 19.28
N GLN A 46 -5.16 -9.17 19.89
CA GLN A 46 -6.39 -9.94 20.01
C GLN A 46 -7.49 -9.15 20.72
N GLN A 47 -7.14 -8.39 21.77
CA GLN A 47 -8.08 -7.56 22.52
C GLN A 47 -8.56 -6.36 21.69
N GLU A 48 -7.64 -5.67 21.02
CA GLU A 48 -7.97 -4.53 20.15
C GLU A 48 -8.89 -4.93 19.00
N VAL A 49 -8.56 -6.02 18.29
CA VAL A 49 -9.37 -6.55 17.19
C VAL A 49 -10.75 -7.00 17.67
N TRP A 50 -10.82 -7.58 18.86
CA TRP A 50 -12.09 -7.98 19.44
C TRP A 50 -12.99 -6.76 19.76
N LEU A 51 -12.42 -5.71 20.34
CA LEU A 51 -13.16 -4.48 20.65
C LEU A 51 -13.67 -3.79 19.38
N LEU A 52 -12.84 -3.71 18.34
CA LEU A 52 -13.23 -3.19 17.04
C LEU A 52 -14.38 -4.02 16.43
N ALA A 53 -14.34 -5.35 16.58
CA ALA A 53 -15.41 -6.22 16.10
C ALA A 53 -16.72 -6.01 16.86
N VAL A 54 -16.65 -5.79 18.17
CA VAL A 54 -17.80 -5.47 19.00
C VAL A 54 -18.41 -4.12 18.62
N GLU A 55 -17.59 -3.12 18.33
CA GLU A 55 -18.02 -1.80 17.86
C GLU A 55 -18.72 -1.89 16.49
N GLU A 56 -18.12 -2.59 15.53
CA GLU A 56 -18.69 -2.83 14.19
C GLU A 56 -20.02 -3.62 14.27
N ALA A 57 -20.15 -4.51 15.26
CA ALA A 57 -21.39 -5.24 15.53
C ALA A 57 -22.45 -4.42 16.29
N GLY A 58 -22.21 -3.12 16.51
CA GLY A 58 -23.12 -2.21 17.19
C GLY A 58 -23.26 -2.51 18.69
N GLY A 59 -22.17 -2.90 19.34
CA GLY A 59 -22.17 -3.26 20.76
C GLY A 59 -22.82 -4.62 21.06
N LYS A 60 -22.89 -5.51 20.08
CA LYS A 60 -23.36 -6.90 20.25
C LYS A 60 -22.20 -7.88 20.07
N VAL A 61 -22.41 -9.13 20.46
CA VAL A 61 -21.43 -10.20 20.24
C VAL A 61 -21.19 -10.33 18.73
N PRO A 62 -19.96 -10.10 18.23
CA PRO A 62 -19.67 -10.10 16.80
C PRO A 62 -19.80 -11.51 16.22
N THR A 63 -20.26 -11.61 14.97
CA THR A 63 -20.28 -12.88 14.24
C THR A 63 -18.87 -13.25 13.79
N SER A 64 -18.57 -14.54 13.62
CA SER A 64 -17.25 -15.00 13.16
C SER A 64 -16.77 -14.36 11.84
N LYS A 65 -17.70 -13.95 10.97
CA LYS A 65 -17.38 -13.22 9.73
C LYS A 65 -16.81 -11.83 9.99
N ILE A 66 -17.46 -11.06 10.87
CA ILE A 66 -17.02 -9.70 11.26
C ILE A 66 -15.63 -9.78 11.90
N VAL A 67 -15.43 -10.74 12.82
CA VAL A 67 -14.13 -10.94 13.44
C VAL A 67 -13.08 -11.31 12.41
N LEU A 68 -13.39 -12.19 11.45
CA LEU A 68 -12.46 -12.58 10.39
C LEU A 68 -12.11 -11.41 9.46
N GLU A 69 -13.06 -10.56 9.09
CA GLU A 69 -12.80 -9.37 8.27
C GLU A 69 -11.89 -8.37 8.99
N ILE A 70 -12.14 -8.09 10.28
CA ILE A 70 -11.31 -7.15 11.05
C ILE A 70 -9.94 -7.76 11.34
N VAL A 71 -9.88 -9.05 11.65
CA VAL A 71 -8.61 -9.79 11.73
C VAL A 71 -7.85 -9.68 10.42
N GLN A 72 -8.49 -9.82 9.26
CA GLN A 72 -7.81 -9.62 7.96
C GLN A 72 -7.33 -8.19 7.78
N ARG A 73 -8.12 -7.17 8.16
CA ARG A 73 -7.71 -5.76 8.13
C ARG A 73 -6.51 -5.45 9.03
N VAL A 74 -6.35 -6.19 10.14
CA VAL A 74 -5.26 -5.98 11.12
C VAL A 74 -4.06 -6.91 10.86
N ILE A 75 -4.28 -8.07 10.24
CA ILE A 75 -3.25 -9.01 9.80
C ILE A 75 -2.63 -8.56 8.47
N GLU A 76 -3.30 -7.78 7.64
CA GLU A 76 -2.65 -7.07 6.52
C GLU A 76 -1.72 -5.98 7.06
N PRO A 77 -0.45 -6.03 6.64
CA PRO A 77 0.64 -6.62 7.38
C PRO A 77 1.15 -5.71 8.50
N THR A 78 1.53 -6.33 9.62
CA THR A 78 2.65 -5.87 10.45
C THR A 78 3.70 -5.26 9.55
N GLN A 79 3.93 -3.96 9.69
CA GLN A 79 4.88 -3.16 8.91
C GLN A 79 6.20 -3.91 8.78
N ILE A 80 6.37 -4.67 7.69
CA ILE A 80 7.70 -4.96 7.19
C ILE A 80 8.14 -3.60 6.72
N PRO A 81 9.12 -2.97 7.41
CA PRO A 81 9.57 -1.65 7.01
C PRO A 81 9.95 -1.73 5.53
N ASN A 82 9.60 -0.70 4.78
CA ASN A 82 9.89 -0.67 3.36
C ASN A 82 11.40 -0.92 3.15
N THR A 83 11.73 -2.08 2.59
CA THR A 83 13.12 -2.48 2.35
C THR A 83 13.67 -1.92 1.04
N TYR A 84 12.83 -1.28 0.23
CA TYR A 84 13.24 -0.72 -1.05
C TYR A 84 14.08 0.53 -0.87
N GLN A 85 15.08 0.67 -1.74
CA GLN A 85 15.95 1.84 -1.77
C GLN A 85 15.67 2.72 -2.99
N LEU A 86 15.95 4.02 -2.86
CA LEU A 86 15.83 4.95 -3.97
C LEU A 86 16.77 4.54 -5.11
N GLY A 87 16.24 4.45 -6.32
CA GLY A 87 16.97 3.98 -7.50
C GLY A 87 17.04 2.46 -7.65
N GLU A 88 16.46 1.68 -6.73
CA GLU A 88 16.37 0.24 -6.87
C GLU A 88 15.45 -0.15 -8.03
N ILE A 89 15.84 -1.17 -8.79
CA ILE A 89 14.99 -1.74 -9.85
C ILE A 89 14.11 -2.84 -9.27
N CYS A 90 12.83 -2.71 -9.53
CA CYS A 90 11.79 -3.65 -9.14
C CYS A 90 10.95 -4.05 -10.35
N GLN A 91 10.23 -5.16 -10.23
CA GLN A 91 9.28 -5.63 -11.22
C GLN A 91 7.86 -5.53 -10.66
N ILE A 92 6.94 -5.05 -11.48
CA ILE A 92 5.54 -4.89 -11.13
C ILE A 92 4.83 -6.25 -11.14
N GLN A 93 4.13 -6.54 -10.06
CA GLN A 93 3.21 -7.65 -9.92
C GLN A 93 1.78 -7.13 -9.89
N ALA A 94 1.03 -7.29 -10.99
CA ALA A 94 -0.36 -6.84 -11.08
C ALA A 94 -1.35 -7.78 -10.37
N LEU A 95 -1.01 -8.25 -9.16
CA LEU A 95 -1.86 -9.11 -8.37
C LEU A 95 -3.05 -8.27 -7.87
N ASP A 96 -4.22 -8.41 -8.50
CA ASP A 96 -5.50 -7.84 -8.08
C ASP A 96 -5.64 -6.29 -8.11
N ASN A 97 -4.66 -5.54 -8.62
CA ASN A 97 -4.78 -4.08 -8.76
C ASN A 97 -5.24 -3.67 -10.17
N PRO A 98 -6.44 -3.07 -10.32
CA PRO A 98 -6.95 -2.64 -11.63
C PRO A 98 -6.09 -1.55 -12.29
N GLN A 99 -5.36 -0.73 -11.52
CA GLN A 99 -4.49 0.33 -12.04
C GLN A 99 -3.19 -0.23 -12.65
N LEU A 100 -2.79 -1.44 -12.26
CA LEU A 100 -1.57 -2.11 -12.76
C LEU A 100 -1.88 -3.14 -13.85
N LYS A 101 -3.14 -3.20 -14.30
CA LYS A 101 -3.58 -4.14 -15.32
C LYS A 101 -2.87 -3.85 -16.64
N GLY A 102 -2.14 -4.83 -17.16
CA GLY A 102 -1.32 -4.69 -18.38
C GLY A 102 0.16 -4.35 -18.12
N LEU A 103 0.47 -3.79 -16.95
CA LEU A 103 1.83 -3.42 -16.52
C LEU A 103 2.55 -4.55 -15.78
N SER A 104 1.91 -5.71 -15.62
CA SER A 104 2.53 -6.88 -15.00
C SER A 104 3.78 -7.31 -15.75
N GLY A 105 4.85 -7.57 -15.01
CA GLY A 105 6.14 -7.97 -15.58
C GLY A 105 7.01 -6.80 -16.06
N CYS A 106 6.47 -5.58 -16.13
CA CYS A 106 7.29 -4.41 -16.41
C CYS A 106 8.27 -4.14 -15.27
N TRP A 107 9.50 -3.75 -15.60
CA TRP A 107 10.44 -3.22 -14.63
C TRP A 107 10.13 -1.74 -14.36
N ALA A 108 10.51 -1.30 -13.16
CA ALA A 108 10.31 0.05 -12.68
C ALA A 108 11.44 0.44 -11.73
N ILE A 109 11.76 1.72 -11.67
CA ILE A 109 12.82 2.28 -10.83
C ILE A 109 12.18 3.03 -9.68
N VAL A 110 12.55 2.71 -8.45
CA VAL A 110 12.04 3.40 -7.26
C VAL A 110 12.49 4.86 -7.27
N SER A 111 11.54 5.79 -7.38
CA SER A 111 11.78 7.23 -7.35
C SER A 111 11.55 7.84 -5.97
N ALA A 112 10.60 7.30 -5.20
CA ALA A 112 10.37 7.66 -3.81
C ALA A 112 9.93 6.44 -2.97
N VAL A 113 10.31 6.44 -1.71
CA VAL A 113 10.08 5.36 -0.75
C VAL A 113 9.15 5.90 0.34
N ASN A 114 7.96 5.33 0.49
CA ASN A 114 7.03 5.64 1.58
C ASN A 114 6.83 4.40 2.46
N ASP A 115 6.18 4.54 3.62
CA ASP A 115 6.09 3.44 4.60
C ASP A 115 5.40 2.18 4.07
N LEU A 116 4.38 2.33 3.21
CA LEU A 116 3.54 1.23 2.71
C LEU A 116 3.50 1.12 1.17
N ASN A 117 4.15 2.04 0.47
CA ASN A 117 4.19 2.08 -0.99
C ASN A 117 5.48 2.74 -1.48
N CYS A 118 5.78 2.57 -2.77
CA CYS A 118 6.85 3.28 -3.44
C CYS A 118 6.27 4.05 -4.63
N ALA A 119 6.79 5.25 -4.87
CA ALA A 119 6.67 5.85 -6.20
C ALA A 119 7.73 5.20 -7.09
N VAL A 120 7.32 4.74 -8.27
CA VAL A 120 8.18 4.07 -9.23
C VAL A 120 8.05 4.73 -10.59
N LYS A 121 9.18 4.92 -11.27
CA LYS A 121 9.29 5.36 -12.65
C LYS A 121 9.30 4.16 -13.58
N MET A 122 8.43 4.20 -14.58
CA MET A 122 8.29 3.18 -15.63
C MET A 122 8.56 3.83 -17.00
N TRP A 123 8.46 3.02 -18.06
CA TRP A 123 8.65 3.45 -19.44
C TRP A 123 7.59 4.45 -19.95
N ASN A 124 6.43 4.50 -19.29
CA ASN A 124 5.28 5.34 -19.68
C ASN A 124 4.90 6.39 -18.63
N GLY A 125 5.70 6.58 -17.58
CA GLY A 125 5.43 7.56 -16.52
C GLY A 125 5.68 7.03 -15.10
N GLU A 126 5.12 7.74 -14.12
CA GLU A 126 5.27 7.44 -12.69
C GLU A 126 4.01 6.85 -12.07
N TYR A 127 4.19 5.88 -11.19
CA TYR A 127 3.12 5.17 -10.50
C TYR A 127 3.40 5.04 -9.01
N THR A 128 2.36 5.11 -8.18
CA THR A 128 2.46 4.74 -6.76
C THR A 128 2.01 3.31 -6.59
N VAL A 129 2.92 2.44 -6.16
CA VAL A 129 2.70 0.99 -6.09
C VAL A 129 2.92 0.49 -4.67
N ALA A 130 1.94 -0.25 -4.14
CA ALA A 130 2.05 -0.88 -2.83
C ALA A 130 3.12 -1.98 -2.81
N LEU A 131 3.80 -2.17 -1.67
CA LEU A 131 4.92 -3.11 -1.55
C LEU A 131 4.57 -4.55 -1.96
N LYS A 132 3.31 -4.97 -1.73
CA LYS A 132 2.79 -6.28 -2.13
C LYS A 132 2.73 -6.52 -3.64
N HIS A 133 2.81 -5.45 -4.44
CA HIS A 133 2.79 -5.49 -5.90
C HIS A 133 4.18 -5.23 -6.50
N LEU A 134 5.23 -5.23 -5.69
CA LEU A 134 6.61 -5.02 -6.11
C LEU A 134 7.44 -6.25 -5.82
N LYS A 135 8.31 -6.61 -6.76
CA LYS A 135 9.33 -7.63 -6.60
C LYS A 135 10.70 -7.02 -6.88
N SER A 136 11.58 -6.97 -5.89
CA SER A 136 12.98 -6.57 -6.10
C SER A 136 13.70 -7.53 -7.04
N CYS A 137 14.43 -6.99 -8.02
CA CYS A 137 15.16 -7.78 -9.01
C CYS A 137 16.65 -7.99 -8.67
N LYS A 138 17.15 -7.44 -7.54
CA LYS A 138 18.53 -7.61 -7.05
C LYS A 138 19.61 -7.37 -8.13
N TYR A 139 19.46 -6.32 -8.92
CA TYR A 139 20.47 -5.91 -9.91
C TYR A 139 21.74 -5.38 -9.24
N LEU A 140 22.87 -5.51 -9.92
CA LEU A 140 24.13 -4.89 -9.53
C LEU A 140 24.07 -3.37 -9.74
N PRO A 141 24.85 -2.56 -9.00
CA PRO A 141 24.85 -1.10 -9.16
C PRO A 141 25.05 -0.62 -10.60
N ALA A 142 25.96 -1.25 -11.36
CA ALA A 142 26.20 -0.91 -12.76
C ALA A 142 24.99 -1.22 -13.67
N GLU A 143 24.25 -2.27 -13.37
CA GLU A 143 23.02 -2.63 -14.09
C GLU A 143 21.88 -1.66 -13.73
N CYS A 144 21.82 -1.22 -12.47
CA CYS A 144 20.91 -0.16 -12.03
C CYS A 144 21.12 1.13 -12.82
N GLU A 145 22.36 1.55 -13.03
CA GLU A 145 22.68 2.73 -13.84
C GLU A 145 22.24 2.57 -15.30
N GLN A 146 22.46 1.41 -15.91
CA GLN A 146 22.05 1.14 -17.29
C GLN A 146 20.54 1.18 -17.47
N MET A 147 19.79 0.56 -16.56
CA MET A 147 18.33 0.60 -16.62
C MET A 147 17.80 2.01 -16.38
N ARG A 148 18.48 2.82 -15.55
CA ARG A 148 18.13 4.22 -15.34
C ARG A 148 18.31 5.05 -16.61
N LEU A 149 19.45 4.91 -17.27
CA LEU A 149 19.71 5.56 -18.56
C LEU A 149 18.68 5.13 -19.61
N LEU A 150 18.38 3.84 -19.67
CA LEU A 150 17.39 3.29 -20.59
C LEU A 150 15.98 3.83 -20.30
N CYS A 151 15.61 3.97 -19.03
CA CYS A 151 14.34 4.58 -18.61
C CYS A 151 14.24 6.04 -19.06
N GLU A 152 15.31 6.82 -18.90
CA GLU A 152 15.36 8.22 -19.34
C GLU A 152 15.26 8.35 -20.86
N ARG A 153 15.97 7.49 -21.60
CA ARG A 153 15.90 7.42 -23.06
C ARG A 153 14.49 7.11 -23.55
N ILE A 154 13.86 6.10 -22.99
CA ILE A 154 12.48 5.73 -23.37
C ILE A 154 11.50 6.86 -23.02
N ASN A 155 11.57 7.42 -21.81
CA ASN A 155 10.66 8.49 -21.40
C ASN A 155 10.82 9.78 -22.23
N ARG A 156 12.03 10.05 -22.75
CA ARG A 156 12.26 11.20 -23.65
C ARG A 156 11.53 11.05 -24.98
N VAL A 157 11.42 9.82 -25.47
CA VAL A 157 10.77 9.49 -26.74
C VAL A 157 9.28 9.29 -26.55
N TYR A 158 8.87 8.74 -25.40
CA TYR A 158 7.49 8.38 -25.12
C TYR A 158 6.55 9.59 -25.16
N SER A 159 5.48 9.46 -25.94
CA SER A 159 4.34 10.38 -25.99
C SER A 159 3.07 9.58 -26.23
N THR A 160 1.95 10.04 -25.68
CA THR A 160 0.63 9.41 -25.88
C THR A 160 0.13 9.54 -27.32
N GLU A 161 0.73 10.42 -28.12
CA GLU A 161 0.39 10.66 -29.52
C GLU A 161 1.14 9.74 -30.50
N LEU A 162 2.08 8.92 -30.01
CA LEU A 162 2.82 7.97 -30.84
C LEU A 162 1.92 6.88 -31.42
N GLU A 163 2.32 6.34 -32.57
CA GLU A 163 1.68 5.17 -33.15
C GLU A 163 1.66 3.97 -32.18
N GLU A 164 0.59 3.18 -32.22
CA GLU A 164 0.41 2.01 -31.34
C GLU A 164 1.57 0.99 -31.49
N SER A 165 2.14 0.87 -32.69
CA SER A 165 3.33 0.06 -32.99
C SER A 165 4.54 0.49 -32.17
N VAL A 166 4.80 1.80 -32.11
CA VAL A 166 5.91 2.39 -31.35
C VAL A 166 5.65 2.25 -29.85
N GLN A 167 4.42 2.50 -29.39
CA GLN A 167 4.05 2.32 -27.99
C GLN A 167 4.25 0.87 -27.53
N LYS A 168 3.84 -0.12 -28.33
CA LYS A 168 4.07 -1.54 -28.04
C LYS A 168 5.55 -1.91 -28.03
N PHE A 169 6.35 -1.30 -28.90
CA PHE A 169 7.80 -1.47 -28.87
C PHE A 169 8.40 -0.93 -27.56
N LEU A 170 8.05 0.30 -27.15
CA LEU A 170 8.52 0.87 -25.88
C LEU A 170 8.03 0.07 -24.66
N GLU A 171 6.79 -0.43 -24.69
CA GLU A 171 6.27 -1.36 -23.69
C GLU A 171 7.09 -2.65 -23.62
N SER A 172 7.50 -3.20 -24.77
CA SER A 172 8.34 -4.38 -24.82
C SER A 172 9.71 -4.15 -24.17
N LEU A 173 10.30 -2.96 -24.36
CA LEU A 173 11.53 -2.55 -23.67
C LEU A 173 11.31 -2.44 -22.16
N GLY A 174 10.14 -1.93 -21.76
CA GLY A 174 9.70 -1.86 -20.36
C GLY A 174 9.48 -3.23 -19.69
N LYS A 175 9.41 -4.33 -20.45
CA LYS A 175 9.25 -5.71 -19.95
C LYS A 175 10.52 -6.55 -20.05
N LEU A 176 11.65 -5.94 -20.42
CA LEU A 176 12.93 -6.64 -20.48
C LEU A 176 13.38 -7.10 -19.10
N ASN A 177 13.90 -8.32 -19.03
CA ASN A 177 14.56 -8.83 -17.81
C ASN A 177 16.09 -8.57 -17.84
N SER A 178 16.59 -7.92 -18.90
CA SER A 178 18.01 -7.66 -19.15
C SER A 178 18.31 -6.17 -18.95
N SER A 179 19.47 -5.87 -18.37
CA SER A 179 20.01 -4.51 -18.23
C SER A 179 20.53 -3.91 -19.56
N TYR A 180 20.62 -4.73 -20.61
CA TYR A 180 21.15 -4.36 -21.91
C TYR A 180 20.13 -4.59 -23.02
N LEU A 181 20.15 -3.70 -24.01
CA LEU A 181 19.44 -3.86 -25.28
C LEU A 181 20.25 -4.70 -26.25
N THR A 182 19.53 -5.44 -27.09
CA THR A 182 20.13 -6.07 -28.27
C THR A 182 20.52 -5.00 -29.30
N VAL A 183 21.41 -5.36 -30.22
CA VAL A 183 21.88 -4.45 -31.29
C VAL A 183 20.72 -3.88 -32.12
N LEU A 184 19.65 -4.65 -32.33
CA LEU A 184 18.48 -4.19 -33.08
C LEU A 184 17.60 -3.25 -32.26
N GLU A 185 17.33 -3.58 -31.00
CA GLU A 185 16.54 -2.72 -30.11
C GLU A 185 17.22 -1.36 -29.91
N GLU A 186 18.54 -1.36 -29.73
CA GLU A 186 19.35 -0.14 -29.61
C GLU A 186 19.24 0.73 -30.87
N LYS A 187 19.32 0.12 -32.06
CA LYS A 187 19.18 0.84 -33.34
C LYS A 187 17.77 1.41 -33.52
N LEU A 188 16.74 0.63 -33.19
CA LEU A 188 15.35 1.08 -33.28
C LEU A 188 15.10 2.25 -32.31
N LEU A 189 15.55 2.13 -31.07
CA LEU A 189 15.43 3.20 -30.08
C LEU A 189 16.19 4.46 -30.55
N SER A 190 17.39 4.31 -31.09
CA SER A 190 18.17 5.44 -31.63
C SER A 190 17.48 6.14 -32.79
N VAL A 191 16.80 5.40 -33.68
CA VAL A 191 16.02 5.99 -34.78
C VAL A 191 14.85 6.78 -34.21
N LEU A 192 14.10 6.21 -33.26
CA LEU A 192 12.99 6.91 -32.60
C LEU A 192 13.46 8.19 -31.90
N GLU A 193 14.59 8.14 -31.18
CA GLU A 193 15.22 9.31 -30.56
C GLU A 193 15.60 10.41 -31.55
N SER A 194 15.96 10.04 -32.79
CA SER A 194 16.34 10.99 -33.83
C SER A 194 15.15 11.65 -34.54
N GLU A 195 14.06 10.88 -34.74
CA GLU A 195 12.85 11.35 -35.43
C GLU A 195 11.95 12.16 -34.50
N ILE A 196 11.86 11.79 -33.22
CA ILE A 196 11.00 12.45 -32.22
C ILE A 196 11.72 13.66 -31.58
N ARG A 197 12.67 14.28 -32.30
CA ARG A 197 13.37 15.49 -31.83
C ARG A 197 12.38 16.58 -31.41
N VAL A 198 12.20 16.69 -30.09
CA VAL A 198 11.64 17.86 -29.38
C VAL A 198 12.60 19.04 -29.51
#